data_AF-A0A3Q8U3K4-F1
#
_entry.id   AF-A0A3Q8U3K4-F1
#
_cell.length_a   1.000
_cell.length_b   1.000
_cell.length_c   1.000
_cell.angle_alpha   90.00
_cell.angle_beta   90.00
_cell.angle_gamma   90.00
#
_symmetry.space_group_name_H-M   'P 1'
#
loop_
_entity.id
_entity.type
_entity.pdbx_description
1 polymer ?
#
loop_
_entity_poly.entity_id
_entity_poly.type
_entity_poly.pdbx_seq_one_letter_code
_entity_poly.pdbx_strand_id
1 'polypeptide(L)'
;MEHFMHLLSWLSRKAAQPTPEASPQGFHLPAKATALLQSPLRQQLLENIWRRASLSRAQFNTLYLKPLERYAELVQLLPASENHHHAHLGGLLDHGLEIMAYALKIRQTHLLPIGAPPESQSAQAEAWTAAAAYGALLHDLGKIAVDVRVELEDGQLWHPWHGPISSPYRFRYVKGREYQLHGAASALVYTQVLDKGILDWLSGFPELWRQLIYLLAGQHEHAGILAEIVVQADKASVAQQLGGNPERALAAPKQSLQRQLVDGLRFLVRDKFKLNHPDGPADGWLAQDALWLVSKPAADQLRAYMLTQGIEGVPTSNAPFFNMLQDQAIIQTNAQDKAIWRATIDNGRGWKNTFTLLKISPSLVWPTPEDRPPLYGGTLTLEQEAAAQLGPGGETVCPIPEDPVELEAEVPQPPPQSRPLIQPGPTEGIQSSEREELLALYSDITAPLEELSASQGSDVVSPTPQGMVEAEPAEESSAAPARIAAPKDINTMPISSSLGGAFVAWVKAGVASHKLIINDVKALIHTVDDTAMLVTPGIFKRYVLEHPDLEKSVGKPGTAAWQQVQRAFEKEKNHQKTGKQLNIWTYDVIGPRKTTQLRGYLLLDPKLLFAEQPMNNPSLRRVTEGAAE
;
A
#
# COMPACT_ATOMS: atom_id res chain seq x y z
N MET A 1 34.37 22.08 -49.45
CA MET A 1 35.23 21.04 -48.85
C MET A 1 36.06 21.70 -47.74
N GLU A 2 35.57 22.24 -46.61
CA GLU A 2 34.38 22.01 -45.77
C GLU A 2 33.95 20.55 -45.68
N HIS A 3 34.07 19.99 -44.47
CA HIS A 3 34.13 18.57 -44.10
C HIS A 3 35.51 17.93 -44.29
N PHE A 4 36.38 18.04 -43.27
CA PHE A 4 37.06 16.89 -42.61
C PHE A 4 38.10 17.31 -41.54
N MET A 5 37.79 18.27 -40.66
CA MET A 5 38.61 18.52 -39.46
C MET A 5 37.77 19.00 -38.26
N HIS A 6 36.74 18.22 -37.89
CA HIS A 6 35.95 18.46 -36.67
C HIS A 6 35.59 17.16 -35.94
N LEU A 7 36.52 16.19 -35.87
CA LEU A 7 36.25 14.87 -35.28
C LEU A 7 37.23 14.44 -34.17
N LEU A 8 37.91 15.39 -33.50
CA LEU A 8 38.83 15.08 -32.39
C LEU A 8 38.73 16.04 -31.17
N SER A 9 37.55 16.56 -30.84
CA SER A 9 37.36 17.35 -29.59
C SER A 9 36.39 16.73 -28.56
N TRP A 10 35.96 15.48 -28.72
CA TRP A 10 34.98 14.82 -27.86
C TRP A 10 35.58 13.86 -26.80
N LEU A 11 36.80 14.13 -26.36
CA LEU A 11 37.45 13.39 -25.25
C LEU A 11 37.99 14.32 -24.15
N SER A 12 37.28 15.42 -23.87
CA SER A 12 37.43 16.12 -22.59
C SER A 12 36.15 15.95 -21.79
N ARG A 13 36.06 14.85 -21.03
CA ARG A 13 35.10 14.78 -19.93
C ARG A 13 35.48 15.88 -18.97
N LYS A 14 34.74 16.99 -18.99
CA LYS A 14 34.69 17.90 -17.85
C LYS A 14 34.35 17.03 -16.65
N ALA A 15 35.28 16.89 -15.72
CA ALA A 15 35.00 16.27 -14.43
C ALA A 15 33.77 16.98 -13.86
N ALA A 16 32.74 16.21 -13.51
CA ALA A 16 31.64 16.73 -12.72
C ALA A 16 32.25 17.37 -11.48
N GLN A 17 31.98 18.67 -11.27
CA GLN A 17 32.41 19.32 -10.04
C GLN A 17 31.73 18.58 -8.88
N PRO A 18 32.48 18.17 -7.85
CA PRO A 18 31.89 17.53 -6.69
C PRO A 18 30.88 18.50 -6.06
N THR A 19 29.69 17.99 -5.74
CA THR A 19 28.76 18.65 -4.84
C THR A 19 29.52 19.01 -3.55
N PRO A 20 29.34 20.21 -2.97
CA PRO A 20 30.17 20.70 -1.86
C PRO A 20 30.09 19.91 -0.53
N GLU A 21 29.52 18.70 -0.52
CA GLU A 21 29.13 17.95 0.69
C GLU A 21 29.85 16.59 0.89
N ALA A 22 30.73 16.18 -0.03
CA ALA A 22 31.51 14.94 0.13
C ALA A 22 33.01 15.23 0.21
N SER A 23 33.66 14.73 1.27
CA SER A 23 35.13 14.64 1.32
C SER A 23 35.61 13.74 0.16
N PRO A 24 36.78 14.00 -0.44
CA PRO A 24 37.34 13.16 -1.51
C PRO A 24 37.54 11.67 -1.15
N GLN A 25 37.30 11.28 0.10
CA GLN A 25 37.39 9.90 0.60
C GLN A 25 36.04 9.18 0.83
N GLY A 26 34.91 9.73 0.37
CA GLY A 26 33.60 9.08 0.48
C GLY A 26 32.92 9.21 1.85
N PHE A 27 33.30 10.23 2.63
CA PHE A 27 32.64 10.62 3.87
C PHE A 27 31.75 11.85 3.66
N HIS A 28 30.59 11.85 4.29
CA HIS A 28 29.68 12.98 4.40
C HIS A 28 30.10 13.90 5.54
N LEU A 29 30.00 15.21 5.34
CA LEU A 29 30.24 16.20 6.39
C LEU A 29 28.98 16.35 7.26
N PRO A 30 29.09 16.39 8.60
CA PRO A 30 27.94 16.70 9.44
C PRO A 30 27.45 18.12 9.20
N ALA A 31 26.13 18.28 9.13
CA ALA A 31 25.48 19.56 8.95
C ALA A 31 24.72 19.96 10.22
N LYS A 32 24.58 21.27 10.41
CA LYS A 32 23.74 21.85 11.47
C LYS A 32 22.27 21.80 11.08
N ALA A 33 21.39 21.78 12.09
CA ALA A 33 19.95 21.75 11.88
C ALA A 33 19.47 22.86 10.93
N THR A 34 20.05 24.05 11.04
CA THR A 34 19.72 25.19 10.18
C THR A 34 19.86 24.83 8.70
N ALA A 35 20.99 24.25 8.30
CA ALA A 35 21.25 23.81 6.93
C ALA A 35 20.39 22.60 6.53
N LEU A 36 20.28 21.61 7.41
CA LEU A 36 19.49 20.40 7.16
C LEU A 36 18.01 20.71 6.93
N LEU A 37 17.46 21.72 7.60
CA LEU A 37 16.05 22.08 7.46
C LEU A 37 15.77 23.12 6.36
N GLN A 38 16.77 23.67 5.68
CA GLN A 38 16.58 24.77 4.72
C GLN A 38 15.87 24.39 3.41
N SER A 39 15.76 23.10 3.06
CA SER A 39 15.19 22.73 1.76
C SER A 39 13.74 23.25 1.61
N PRO A 40 13.30 23.67 0.41
CA PRO A 40 11.95 24.21 0.22
C PRO A 40 10.84 23.29 0.74
N LEU A 41 10.98 21.97 0.51
CA LEU A 41 10.06 20.95 1.01
C LEU A 41 10.03 20.93 2.55
N ARG A 42 11.19 20.91 3.21
CA ARG A 42 11.28 20.88 4.68
C ARG A 42 10.71 22.15 5.29
N GLN A 43 10.96 23.31 4.68
CA GLN A 43 10.37 24.58 5.12
C GLN A 43 8.83 24.57 5.00
N GLN A 44 8.27 24.03 3.91
CA GLN A 44 6.83 23.88 3.78
C GLN A 44 6.24 22.92 4.81
N LEU A 45 6.89 21.79 5.08
CA LEU A 45 6.47 20.86 6.13
C LEU A 45 6.51 21.51 7.51
N LEU A 46 7.56 22.27 7.83
CA LEU A 46 7.66 23.01 9.09
C LEU A 46 6.54 24.04 9.25
N GLU A 47 6.21 24.79 8.21
CA GLU A 47 5.09 25.73 8.22
C GLU A 47 3.74 25.00 8.40
N ASN A 48 3.57 23.82 7.80
CA ASN A 48 2.38 22.99 8.00
C ASN A 48 2.27 22.47 9.44
N ILE A 49 3.37 21.99 10.03
CA ILE A 49 3.42 21.55 11.42
C ILE A 49 3.06 22.73 12.34
N TRP A 50 3.61 23.93 12.10
CA TRP A 50 3.30 25.12 12.88
C TRP A 50 1.82 25.51 12.81
N ARG A 51 1.24 25.60 11.61
CA ARG A 51 -0.18 25.93 11.42
C ARG A 51 -1.11 24.95 12.15
N ARG A 52 -0.76 23.66 12.15
CA ARG A 52 -1.58 22.60 12.77
C ARG A 52 -1.38 22.47 14.28
N ALA A 53 -0.20 22.82 14.79
CA ALA A 53 0.03 22.91 16.23
C ALA A 53 -0.75 24.07 16.87
N SER A 54 -1.10 25.10 16.09
CA SER A 54 -1.90 26.26 16.51
C SER A 54 -1.28 27.03 17.69
N LEU A 55 0.05 27.10 17.73
CA LEU A 55 0.83 27.79 18.77
C LEU A 55 1.40 29.12 18.29
N SER A 56 1.71 30.02 19.24
CA SER A 56 2.55 31.19 18.96
C SER A 56 3.94 30.74 18.46
N ARG A 57 4.63 31.60 17.69
CA ARG A 57 5.96 31.25 17.15
C ARG A 57 6.98 30.95 18.26
N ALA A 58 6.89 31.64 19.40
CA ALA A 58 7.78 31.41 20.54
C ALA A 58 7.55 30.03 21.19
N GLN A 59 6.29 29.64 21.37
CA GLN A 59 5.93 28.31 21.88
C GLN A 59 6.29 27.22 20.87
N PHE A 60 5.99 27.42 19.59
CA PHE A 60 6.37 26.51 18.52
C PHE A 60 7.88 26.28 18.46
N ASN A 61 8.67 27.36 18.55
CA ASN A 61 10.12 27.24 18.54
C ASN A 61 10.64 26.39 19.71
N THR A 62 10.01 26.52 20.88
CA THR A 62 10.41 25.78 22.08
C THR A 62 9.95 24.33 22.06
N LEU A 63 8.69 24.08 21.73
CA LEU A 63 8.07 22.75 21.83
C LEU A 63 8.25 21.90 20.57
N TYR A 64 8.43 22.50 19.38
CA TYR A 64 8.45 21.75 18.12
C TYR A 64 9.77 21.93 17.37
N LEU A 65 10.22 23.18 17.16
CA LEU A 65 11.43 23.43 16.38
C LEU A 65 12.68 22.87 17.07
N LYS A 66 12.90 23.12 18.36
CA LYS A 66 14.07 22.60 19.10
C LYS A 66 14.17 21.06 19.05
N PRO A 67 13.10 20.28 19.32
CA PRO A 67 13.13 18.83 19.09
C PRO A 67 13.43 18.46 17.64
N LEU A 68 12.84 19.14 16.65
CA LEU A 68 13.11 18.88 15.24
C LEU A 68 14.54 19.18 14.83
N GLU A 69 15.15 20.22 15.39
CA GLU A 69 16.57 20.54 15.18
C GLU A 69 17.47 19.44 15.77
N ARG A 70 17.18 18.97 16.99
CA ARG A 70 17.90 17.84 17.60
C ARG A 70 17.73 16.55 16.79
N TYR A 71 16.52 16.27 16.33
CA TYR A 71 16.23 15.13 15.46
C TYR A 71 17.03 15.22 14.15
N ALA A 72 16.99 16.37 13.47
CA ALA A 72 17.74 16.59 12.24
C ALA A 72 19.25 16.39 12.44
N GLU A 73 19.83 16.94 13.49
CA GLU A 73 21.26 16.77 13.79
C GLU A 73 21.63 15.33 14.17
N LEU A 74 20.67 14.56 14.69
CA LEU A 74 20.87 13.16 15.06
C LEU A 74 20.79 12.23 13.85
N VAL A 75 19.84 12.46 12.94
CA VAL A 75 19.61 11.60 11.76
C VAL A 75 20.39 12.05 10.52
N GLN A 76 20.86 13.30 10.46
CA GLN A 76 21.70 13.83 9.37
C GLN A 76 21.18 13.45 7.97
N LEU A 77 22.03 12.84 7.14
CA LEU A 77 21.71 12.38 5.79
C LEU A 77 21.33 10.89 5.75
N LEU A 78 21.00 10.28 6.88
CA LEU A 78 20.65 8.87 6.92
C LEU A 78 19.34 8.61 6.14
N PRO A 79 19.29 7.55 5.32
CA PRO A 79 18.06 7.13 4.63
C PRO A 79 17.08 6.47 5.59
N ALA A 80 15.78 6.53 5.28
CA ALA A 80 14.75 5.85 6.08
C ALA A 80 14.54 4.39 5.67
N SER A 81 15.01 4.03 4.46
CA SER A 81 14.79 2.73 3.80
C SER A 81 15.85 2.44 2.73
N GLU A 82 16.05 1.19 2.34
CA GLU A 82 17.00 0.84 1.27
C GLU A 82 16.45 1.04 -0.14
N ASN A 83 15.16 0.77 -0.33
CA ASN A 83 14.56 0.60 -1.65
C ASN A 83 13.21 1.32 -1.81
N HIS A 84 12.83 2.21 -0.87
CA HIS A 84 11.60 2.99 -0.94
C HIS A 84 11.87 4.46 -1.30
N HIS A 85 10.79 5.25 -1.36
CA HIS A 85 10.83 6.67 -1.72
C HIS A 85 11.65 7.55 -0.74
N HIS A 86 11.93 7.04 0.46
CA HIS A 86 12.85 7.67 1.43
C HIS A 86 14.23 6.99 1.48
N ALA A 87 14.67 6.34 0.38
CA ALA A 87 15.99 5.72 0.30
C ALA A 87 17.13 6.69 -0.07
N HIS A 88 16.80 7.95 -0.37
CA HIS A 88 17.78 8.99 -0.66
C HIS A 88 18.45 9.54 0.62
N LEU A 89 19.53 10.32 0.41
CA LEU A 89 20.22 11.03 1.47
C LEU A 89 19.29 12.00 2.20
N GLY A 90 19.21 11.86 3.51
CA GLY A 90 18.30 12.63 4.37
C GLY A 90 16.85 12.14 4.34
N GLY A 91 16.58 10.98 3.74
CA GLY A 91 15.24 10.41 3.68
C GLY A 91 14.60 10.17 5.05
N LEU A 92 15.39 9.86 6.10
CA LEU A 92 14.86 9.70 7.46
C LEU A 92 14.38 11.02 8.08
N LEU A 93 15.03 12.14 7.72
CA LEU A 93 14.58 13.46 8.13
C LEU A 93 13.27 13.84 7.43
N ASP A 94 13.19 13.58 6.12
CA ASP A 94 11.99 13.86 5.33
C ASP A 94 10.79 13.05 5.83
N HIS A 95 10.97 11.72 5.99
CA HIS A 95 9.97 10.80 6.53
C HIS A 95 9.42 11.26 7.88
N GLY A 96 10.31 11.62 8.82
CA GLY A 96 9.91 12.10 10.14
C GLY A 96 9.07 13.39 10.10
N LEU A 97 9.45 14.35 9.25
CA LEU A 97 8.70 15.60 9.07
C LEU A 97 7.33 15.37 8.43
N GLU A 98 7.25 14.51 7.42
CA GLU A 98 6.01 14.17 6.73
C GLU A 98 5.00 13.50 7.67
N ILE A 99 5.42 12.45 8.39
CA ILE A 99 4.54 11.72 9.30
C ILE A 99 4.11 12.62 10.45
N MET A 100 4.98 13.49 10.96
CA MET A 100 4.60 14.47 11.98
C MET A 100 3.53 15.44 11.48
N ALA A 101 3.65 15.96 10.25
CA ALA A 101 2.65 16.84 9.65
C ALA A 101 1.30 16.12 9.45
N TYR A 102 1.33 14.85 9.03
CA TYR A 102 0.12 14.02 8.89
C TYR A 102 -0.53 13.67 10.22
N ALA A 103 0.25 13.29 11.22
CA ALA A 103 -0.24 12.98 12.56
C ALA A 103 -0.97 14.19 13.17
N LEU A 104 -0.42 15.40 12.98
CA LEU A 104 -1.10 16.63 13.40
C LEU A 104 -2.40 16.88 12.64
N LYS A 105 -2.46 16.58 11.33
CA LYS A 105 -3.71 16.67 10.54
C LYS A 105 -4.78 15.71 11.07
N ILE A 106 -4.42 14.46 11.34
CA ILE A 106 -5.35 13.43 11.85
C ILE A 106 -5.77 13.77 13.26
N ARG A 107 -4.85 14.29 14.09
CA ARG A 107 -5.16 14.68 15.45
C ARG A 107 -6.24 15.77 15.52
N GLN A 108 -6.30 16.69 14.56
CA GLN A 108 -7.32 17.74 14.51
C GLN A 108 -8.76 17.17 14.41
N THR A 109 -8.95 15.93 13.96
CA THR A 109 -10.27 15.29 13.89
C THR A 109 -10.68 14.63 15.22
N HIS A 110 -9.82 14.64 16.24
CA HIS A 110 -10.03 13.97 17.52
C HIS A 110 -10.10 14.95 18.68
N LEU A 111 -11.16 14.81 19.50
CA LEU A 111 -11.25 15.44 20.81
C LEU A 111 -10.57 14.54 21.84
N LEU A 112 -9.34 14.91 22.23
CA LEU A 112 -8.52 14.13 23.16
C LEU A 112 -8.39 14.84 24.52
N PRO A 113 -8.34 14.09 25.65
CA PRO A 113 -8.49 12.63 25.75
C PRO A 113 -9.90 12.12 25.40
N ILE A 114 -9.99 10.92 24.84
CA ILE A 114 -11.28 10.30 24.48
C ILE A 114 -12.11 10.07 25.74
N GLY A 115 -13.37 10.50 25.73
CA GLY A 115 -14.31 10.28 26.84
C GLY A 115 -14.11 11.21 28.05
N ALA A 116 -13.12 12.10 28.04
CA ALA A 116 -12.95 13.11 29.07
C ALA A 116 -13.96 14.27 28.90
N PRO A 117 -14.36 14.96 30.00
CA PRO A 117 -15.19 16.17 29.91
C PRO A 117 -14.51 17.27 29.07
N PRO A 118 -15.28 18.17 28.41
CA PRO A 118 -14.72 19.21 27.54
C PRO A 118 -13.66 20.11 28.22
N GLU A 119 -13.84 20.43 29.51
CA GLU A 119 -12.87 21.20 30.30
C GLU A 119 -11.52 20.47 30.40
N SER A 120 -11.55 19.15 30.69
CA SER A 120 -10.35 18.33 30.74
C SER A 120 -9.73 18.12 29.36
N GLN A 121 -10.53 18.05 28.30
CA GLN A 121 -10.03 17.97 26.93
C GLN A 121 -9.29 19.25 26.55
N SER A 122 -9.88 20.41 26.85
CA SER A 122 -9.24 21.71 26.62
C SER A 122 -7.94 21.85 27.43
N ALA A 123 -7.96 21.50 28.72
CA ALA A 123 -6.80 21.64 29.61
C ALA A 123 -5.59 20.78 29.20
N GLN A 124 -5.81 19.66 28.51
CA GLN A 124 -4.74 18.74 28.10
C GLN A 124 -4.49 18.75 26.59
N ALA A 125 -5.23 19.56 25.82
CA ALA A 125 -5.24 19.52 24.36
C ALA A 125 -3.82 19.63 23.77
N GLU A 126 -3.03 20.58 24.27
CA GLU A 126 -1.65 20.83 23.85
C GLU A 126 -0.73 19.63 24.11
N ALA A 127 -0.83 19.02 25.29
CA ALA A 127 0.00 17.87 25.68
C ALA A 127 -0.27 16.67 24.76
N TRP A 128 -1.54 16.38 24.47
CA TRP A 128 -1.90 15.36 23.49
C TRP A 128 -1.38 15.69 22.08
N THR A 129 -1.28 16.99 21.72
CA THR A 129 -0.89 17.41 20.35
C THR A 129 0.61 17.26 20.18
N ALA A 130 1.35 17.66 21.20
CA ALA A 130 2.78 17.43 21.29
C ALA A 130 3.10 15.93 21.26
N ALA A 131 2.41 15.11 22.08
CA ALA A 131 2.66 13.67 22.13
C ALA A 131 2.37 12.95 20.81
N ALA A 132 1.28 13.29 20.11
CA ALA A 132 0.99 12.73 18.78
C ALA A 132 2.10 13.10 17.77
N ALA A 133 2.59 14.33 17.82
CA ALA A 133 3.65 14.81 16.96
C ALA A 133 5.01 14.17 17.28
N TYR A 134 5.35 14.03 18.56
CA TYR A 134 6.59 13.37 18.99
C TYR A 134 6.56 11.88 18.72
N GLY A 135 5.44 11.20 18.98
CA GLY A 135 5.25 9.80 18.63
C GLY A 135 5.45 9.57 17.14
N ALA A 136 4.87 10.42 16.29
CA ALA A 136 5.06 10.39 14.85
C ALA A 136 6.52 10.64 14.43
N LEU A 137 7.19 11.65 15.00
CA LEU A 137 8.59 11.96 14.69
C LEU A 137 9.54 10.81 15.07
N LEU A 138 9.24 10.11 16.17
CA LEU A 138 10.17 9.19 16.82
C LEU A 138 9.87 7.71 16.57
N HIS A 139 8.74 7.36 15.94
CA HIS A 139 8.31 5.96 15.77
C HIS A 139 9.38 5.07 15.13
N ASP A 140 10.10 5.62 14.15
CA ASP A 140 11.16 4.95 13.39
C ASP A 140 12.58 5.35 13.83
N LEU A 141 12.73 6.12 14.91
CA LEU A 141 14.04 6.62 15.32
C LEU A 141 15.00 5.48 15.66
N GLY A 142 14.52 4.37 16.19
CA GLY A 142 15.34 3.20 16.51
C GLY A 142 16.12 2.62 15.33
N LYS A 143 15.76 2.94 14.08
CA LYS A 143 16.51 2.53 12.87
C LYS A 143 17.98 2.94 12.94
N ILE A 144 18.28 4.12 13.48
CA ILE A 144 19.67 4.61 13.58
C ILE A 144 20.49 3.85 14.64
N ALA A 145 19.83 3.09 15.51
CA ALA A 145 20.48 2.27 16.54
C ALA A 145 20.77 0.85 16.07
N VAL A 146 19.90 0.26 15.23
CA VAL A 146 19.95 -1.17 14.89
C VAL A 146 19.98 -1.49 13.40
N ASP A 147 19.43 -0.63 12.54
CA ASP A 147 19.29 -0.91 11.10
C ASP A 147 20.43 -0.29 10.28
N VAL A 148 21.01 0.80 10.78
CA VAL A 148 22.09 1.55 10.11
C VAL A 148 23.34 1.58 10.97
N ARG A 149 24.48 1.20 10.38
CA ARG A 149 25.81 1.32 11.00
C ARG A 149 26.51 2.55 10.46
N VAL A 150 26.87 3.46 11.36
CA VAL A 150 27.61 4.68 11.05
C VAL A 150 29.06 4.53 11.51
N GLU A 151 29.99 4.86 10.62
CA GLU A 151 31.44 4.85 10.85
C GLU A 151 31.98 6.26 10.65
N LEU A 152 32.73 6.74 11.63
CA LEU A 152 33.38 8.05 11.61
C LEU A 152 34.72 7.98 10.87
N GLU A 153 35.25 9.14 10.46
CA GLU A 153 36.52 9.24 9.72
C GLU A 153 37.73 8.65 10.48
N ASP A 154 37.68 8.62 11.81
CA ASP A 154 38.70 7.98 12.65
C ASP A 154 38.57 6.44 12.74
N GLY A 155 37.61 5.86 12.04
CA GLY A 155 37.30 4.43 12.02
C GLY A 155 36.44 3.94 13.20
N GLN A 156 36.05 4.82 14.12
CA GLN A 156 35.17 4.45 15.22
C GLN A 156 33.72 4.30 14.76
N LEU A 157 32.98 3.45 15.46
CA LEU A 157 31.54 3.35 15.26
C LEU A 157 30.82 4.42 16.07
N TRP A 158 29.93 5.13 15.40
CA TRP A 158 29.03 6.03 16.08
C TRP A 158 27.82 5.26 16.60
N HIS A 159 27.39 5.65 17.79
CA HIS A 159 26.16 5.17 18.40
C HIS A 159 25.28 6.35 18.75
N PRO A 160 23.96 6.27 18.53
CA PRO A 160 23.06 7.41 18.69
C PRO A 160 22.93 7.92 20.14
N TRP A 161 23.20 7.09 21.14
CA TRP A 161 23.24 7.52 22.54
C TRP A 161 24.49 8.34 22.90
N HIS A 162 25.49 8.44 22.01
CA HIS A 162 26.61 9.37 22.17
C HIS A 162 26.27 10.80 21.72
N GLY A 163 25.05 11.04 21.21
CA GLY A 163 24.60 12.33 20.72
C GLY A 163 24.83 12.54 19.21
N PRO A 164 24.65 13.77 18.72
CA PRO A 164 24.75 14.09 17.29
C PRO A 164 26.08 13.71 16.65
N ILE A 165 26.06 13.41 15.36
CA ILE A 165 27.29 13.12 14.60
C ILE A 165 28.11 14.42 14.47
N SER A 166 29.34 14.44 15.00
CA SER A 166 30.21 15.62 15.03
C SER A 166 31.42 15.55 14.10
N SER A 167 31.67 14.39 13.50
CA SER A 167 32.82 14.13 12.62
C SER A 167 32.37 13.61 11.25
N PRO A 168 33.16 13.77 10.18
CA PRO A 168 32.82 13.19 8.88
C PRO A 168 32.50 11.70 9.00
N TYR A 169 31.45 11.27 8.33
CA TYR A 169 30.86 9.94 8.55
C TYR A 169 30.45 9.27 7.25
N ARG A 170 30.41 7.95 7.27
CA ARG A 170 29.79 7.12 6.25
C ARG A 170 28.84 6.15 6.94
N PHE A 171 27.89 5.62 6.20
CA PHE A 171 26.94 4.68 6.75
C PHE A 171 26.67 3.53 5.78
N ARG A 172 26.22 2.42 6.35
CA ARG A 172 25.77 1.24 5.61
C ARG A 172 24.69 0.53 6.40
N TYR A 173 23.81 -0.16 5.71
CA TYR A 173 22.82 -1.00 6.35
C TYR A 173 23.42 -2.24 7.00
N VAL A 174 22.80 -2.67 8.09
CA VAL A 174 23.10 -3.93 8.77
C VAL A 174 22.39 -5.07 8.02
N LYS A 175 23.15 -6.12 7.68
CA LYS A 175 22.64 -7.32 7.00
C LYS A 175 21.86 -8.20 7.96
N GLY A 176 20.78 -8.84 7.50
CA GLY A 176 19.97 -9.75 8.32
C GLY A 176 19.23 -9.07 9.47
N ARG A 177 18.78 -7.82 9.26
CA ARG A 177 18.08 -7.00 10.26
C ARG A 177 16.76 -7.63 10.71
N GLU A 178 16.51 -7.57 12.01
CA GLU A 178 15.21 -7.88 12.59
C GLU A 178 14.33 -6.63 12.55
N TYR A 179 13.46 -6.51 11.55
CA TYR A 179 12.64 -5.32 11.33
C TYR A 179 11.75 -4.93 12.52
N GLN A 180 11.39 -5.86 13.41
CA GLN A 180 10.61 -5.53 14.60
C GLN A 180 11.44 -4.88 15.70
N LEU A 181 12.78 -5.02 15.67
CA LEU A 181 13.66 -4.57 16.72
C LEU A 181 13.77 -3.04 16.78
N HIS A 182 13.70 -2.34 15.63
CA HIS A 182 13.83 -0.87 15.65
C HIS A 182 12.70 -0.19 16.42
N GLY A 183 11.49 -0.76 16.43
CA GLY A 183 10.37 -0.23 17.21
C GLY A 183 10.70 -0.17 18.71
N ALA A 184 11.32 -1.23 19.24
CA ALA A 184 11.80 -1.27 20.62
C ALA A 184 13.07 -0.43 20.83
N ALA A 185 13.96 -0.36 19.82
CA ALA A 185 15.23 0.34 19.91
C ALA A 185 15.08 1.87 20.01
N SER A 186 13.94 2.44 19.60
CA SER A 186 13.61 3.86 19.80
C SER A 186 13.75 4.29 21.28
N ALA A 187 13.50 3.36 22.22
CA ALA A 187 13.67 3.57 23.65
C ALA A 187 15.11 3.96 24.08
N LEU A 188 16.12 3.59 23.29
CA LEU A 188 17.53 3.90 23.58
C LEU A 188 17.90 5.36 23.29
N VAL A 189 17.09 6.06 22.49
CA VAL A 189 17.53 7.27 21.79
C VAL A 189 16.55 8.44 21.85
N TYR A 190 15.27 8.25 22.22
CA TYR A 190 14.30 9.34 22.23
C TYR A 190 14.70 10.52 23.13
N THR A 191 15.48 10.29 24.19
CA THR A 191 15.97 11.36 25.10
C THR A 191 17.03 12.26 24.46
N GLN A 192 17.57 11.89 23.29
CA GLN A 192 18.42 12.77 22.49
C GLN A 192 17.60 13.84 21.76
N VAL A 193 16.30 13.58 21.56
CA VAL A 193 15.38 14.46 20.83
C VAL A 193 14.44 15.20 21.79
N LEU A 194 13.86 14.49 22.76
CA LEU A 194 13.01 15.05 23.81
C LEU A 194 13.85 15.39 25.03
N ASP A 195 13.91 16.67 25.39
CA ASP A 195 14.64 17.10 26.58
C ASP A 195 13.84 16.81 27.87
N LYS A 196 14.53 16.96 29.01
CA LYS A 196 13.96 16.70 30.33
C LYS A 196 12.70 17.52 30.60
N GLY A 197 12.65 18.78 30.14
CA GLY A 197 11.50 19.65 30.34
C GLY A 197 10.26 19.15 29.62
N ILE A 198 10.40 18.66 28.39
CA ILE A 198 9.31 18.04 27.64
C ILE A 198 8.84 16.75 28.33
N LEU A 199 9.78 15.91 28.78
CA LEU A 199 9.44 14.65 29.45
C LEU A 199 8.74 14.90 30.80
N ASP A 200 9.25 15.82 31.62
CA ASP A 200 8.65 16.22 32.89
C ASP A 200 7.23 16.74 32.66
N TRP A 201 7.02 17.60 31.65
CA TRP A 201 5.70 18.12 31.29
C TRP A 201 4.71 17.03 30.88
N LEU A 202 5.09 16.15 29.95
CA LEU A 202 4.20 15.09 29.46
C LEU A 202 3.90 14.05 30.53
N SER A 203 4.84 13.78 31.43
CA SER A 203 4.66 12.84 32.55
C SER A 203 3.58 13.30 33.55
N GLY A 204 3.26 14.60 33.58
CA GLY A 204 2.17 15.17 34.36
C GLY A 204 0.77 14.71 33.93
N PHE A 205 0.65 14.04 32.78
CA PHE A 205 -0.61 13.51 32.23
C PHE A 205 -0.55 11.98 32.16
N PRO A 206 -0.96 11.22 33.20
CA PRO A 206 -0.70 9.78 33.28
C PRO A 206 -1.25 8.94 32.13
N GLU A 207 -2.46 9.24 31.65
CA GLU A 207 -3.06 8.49 30.52
C GLU A 207 -2.32 8.74 29.21
N LEU A 208 -1.94 9.99 28.96
CA LEU A 208 -1.11 10.38 27.82
C LEU A 208 0.27 9.70 27.90
N TRP A 209 0.91 9.82 29.06
CA TRP A 209 2.26 9.33 29.31
C TRP A 209 2.36 7.83 29.07
N ARG A 210 1.40 7.06 29.61
CA ARG A 210 1.31 5.61 29.37
C ARG A 210 1.27 5.28 27.88
N GLN A 211 0.40 5.94 27.12
CA GLN A 211 0.27 5.69 25.68
C GLN A 211 1.54 6.07 24.91
N LEU A 212 2.16 7.21 25.25
CA LEU A 212 3.39 7.67 24.62
C LEU A 212 4.55 6.70 24.86
N ILE A 213 4.73 6.20 26.09
CA ILE A 213 5.80 5.25 26.40
C ILE A 213 5.63 3.93 25.64
N TYR A 214 4.40 3.38 25.58
CA TYR A 214 4.15 2.18 24.79
C TYR A 214 4.40 2.40 23.29
N LEU A 215 4.02 3.58 22.77
CA LEU A 215 4.26 3.93 21.38
C LEU A 215 5.76 3.99 21.05
N LEU A 216 6.54 4.68 21.89
CA LEU A 216 8.00 4.80 21.72
C LEU A 216 8.75 3.49 21.95
N ALA A 217 8.12 2.50 22.59
CA ALA A 217 8.63 1.14 22.75
C ALA A 217 8.20 0.20 21.60
N GLY A 218 7.48 0.70 20.60
CA GLY A 218 6.97 -0.10 19.48
C GLY A 218 5.77 -1.00 19.83
N GLN A 219 5.18 -0.86 21.01
CA GLN A 219 4.03 -1.64 21.48
C GLN A 219 2.71 -0.95 21.11
N HIS A 220 2.44 -0.90 19.81
CA HIS A 220 1.30 -0.15 19.25
C HIS A 220 -0.05 -0.62 19.81
N GLU A 221 -0.18 -1.89 20.14
CA GLU A 221 -1.39 -2.48 20.72
C GLU A 221 -1.73 -1.94 22.13
N HIS A 222 -0.74 -1.41 22.85
CA HIS A 222 -0.91 -0.82 24.18
C HIS A 222 -0.97 0.72 24.17
N ALA A 223 -0.64 1.33 23.03
CA ALA A 223 -0.46 2.77 22.85
C ALA A 223 -1.73 3.53 22.43
N GLY A 224 -2.88 2.86 22.37
CA GLY A 224 -4.19 3.48 22.22
C GLY A 224 -4.30 4.42 21.01
N ILE A 225 -4.91 5.59 21.22
CA ILE A 225 -5.20 6.54 20.14
C ILE A 225 -3.92 7.15 19.54
N LEU A 226 -2.85 7.28 20.32
CA LEU A 226 -1.58 7.78 19.78
C LEU A 226 -1.01 6.83 18.71
N ALA A 227 -1.07 5.51 18.95
CA ALA A 227 -0.67 4.54 17.93
C ALA A 227 -1.59 4.55 16.71
N GLU A 228 -2.90 4.68 16.90
CA GLU A 228 -3.83 4.80 15.77
C GLU A 228 -3.51 6.01 14.88
N ILE A 229 -3.23 7.16 15.49
CA ILE A 229 -2.85 8.39 14.77
C ILE A 229 -1.55 8.18 13.99
N VAL A 230 -0.51 7.62 14.61
CA VAL A 230 0.79 7.41 13.96
C VAL A 230 0.71 6.40 12.82
N VAL A 231 0.02 5.27 13.03
CA VAL A 231 -0.19 4.26 11.98
C VAL A 231 -0.96 4.83 10.79
N GLN A 232 -1.96 5.67 11.04
CA GLN A 232 -2.68 6.34 9.96
C GLN A 232 -1.83 7.40 9.25
N ALA A 233 -0.99 8.12 9.99
CA ALA A 233 -0.08 9.12 9.42
C ALA A 233 0.96 8.50 8.48
N ASP A 234 1.57 7.39 8.92
CA ASP A 234 2.53 6.62 8.12
C ASP A 234 1.88 6.10 6.82
N LYS A 235 0.70 5.46 6.94
CA LYS A 235 -0.09 5.02 5.77
C LYS A 235 -0.41 6.17 4.80
N ALA A 236 -0.74 7.35 5.32
CA ALA A 236 -1.10 8.51 4.50
C ALA A 236 0.10 9.09 3.73
N SER A 237 1.29 9.15 4.36
CA SER A 237 2.53 9.57 3.70
C SER A 237 2.87 8.65 2.53
N VAL A 238 2.84 7.33 2.74
CA VAL A 238 3.08 6.34 1.67
C VAL A 238 2.05 6.46 0.54
N ALA A 239 0.77 6.64 0.88
CA ALA A 239 -0.30 6.71 -0.12
C ALA A 239 -0.20 7.97 -1.00
N GLN A 240 0.12 9.14 -0.43
CA GLN A 240 0.28 10.38 -1.20
C GLN A 240 1.37 10.24 -2.26
N GLN A 241 2.48 9.58 -1.92
CA GLN A 241 3.63 9.46 -2.82
C GLN A 241 3.46 8.39 -3.90
N LEU A 242 2.63 7.36 -3.66
CA LEU A 242 2.25 6.37 -4.68
C LEU A 242 1.17 6.90 -5.65
N GLY A 243 0.84 8.20 -5.61
CA GLY A 243 -0.23 8.81 -6.40
C GLY A 243 -1.64 8.45 -5.90
N GLY A 244 -1.75 7.93 -4.68
CA GLY A 244 -3.00 7.64 -3.99
C GLY A 244 -3.57 8.86 -3.28
N ASN A 245 -4.88 8.86 -3.01
CA ASN A 245 -5.52 9.95 -2.27
C ASN A 245 -5.30 9.74 -0.75
N PRO A 246 -4.60 10.65 -0.05
CA PRO A 246 -4.33 10.52 1.39
C PRO A 246 -5.61 10.48 2.24
N GLU A 247 -6.69 11.14 1.82
CA GLU A 247 -7.98 11.09 2.52
C GLU A 247 -8.65 9.71 2.44
N ARG A 248 -8.35 8.94 1.38
CA ARG A 248 -8.84 7.56 1.24
C ARG A 248 -8.02 6.59 2.08
N ALA A 249 -6.71 6.82 2.24
CA ALA A 249 -5.85 6.02 3.11
C ALA A 249 -6.23 6.15 4.60
N LEU A 250 -6.63 7.37 5.02
CA LEU A 250 -7.15 7.63 6.38
C LEU A 250 -8.52 6.99 6.65
N ALA A 251 -9.30 6.74 5.60
CA ALA A 251 -10.60 6.07 5.68
C ALA A 251 -10.53 4.53 5.59
N ALA A 252 -9.33 3.96 5.44
CA ALA A 252 -9.13 2.52 5.30
C ALA A 252 -9.33 1.76 6.63
N PRO A 253 -9.77 0.49 6.61
CA PRO A 253 -10.13 -0.26 7.84
C PRO A 253 -8.98 -0.39 8.85
N LYS A 254 -9.33 -0.42 10.16
CA LYS A 254 -8.47 -0.35 11.37
C LYS A 254 -7.42 -1.47 11.56
N GLN A 255 -7.25 -2.41 10.63
CA GLN A 255 -6.25 -3.48 10.77
C GLN A 255 -4.89 -3.04 10.20
N SER A 256 -3.78 -3.49 10.83
CA SER A 256 -2.44 -3.23 10.31
C SER A 256 -2.23 -3.98 8.99
N LEU A 257 -1.49 -3.39 8.06
CA LEU A 257 -1.18 -3.98 6.75
C LEU A 257 -0.54 -5.36 6.91
N GLN A 258 0.41 -5.49 7.84
CA GLN A 258 1.01 -6.76 8.22
C GLN A 258 -0.03 -7.82 8.61
N ARG A 259 -1.00 -7.48 9.46
CA ARG A 259 -2.04 -8.42 9.87
C ARG A 259 -2.90 -8.87 8.69
N GLN A 260 -3.26 -7.94 7.81
CA GLN A 260 -4.02 -8.25 6.61
C GLN A 260 -3.26 -9.16 5.65
N LEU A 261 -1.95 -8.94 5.50
CA LEU A 261 -1.05 -9.80 4.73
C LEU A 261 -0.95 -11.21 5.34
N VAL A 262 -0.78 -11.29 6.66
CA VAL A 262 -0.72 -12.58 7.38
C VAL A 262 -2.03 -13.35 7.25
N ASP A 263 -3.17 -12.68 7.43
CA ASP A 263 -4.48 -13.33 7.35
C ASP A 263 -4.79 -13.78 5.91
N GLY A 264 -4.41 -12.98 4.91
CA GLY A 264 -4.48 -13.40 3.51
C GLY A 264 -3.56 -14.58 3.18
N LEU A 265 -2.33 -14.57 3.69
CA LEU A 265 -1.42 -15.69 3.53
C LEU A 265 -1.94 -16.96 4.20
N ARG A 266 -2.52 -16.85 5.40
CA ARG A 266 -3.15 -17.98 6.11
C ARG A 266 -4.29 -18.59 5.30
N PHE A 267 -5.19 -17.75 4.78
CA PHE A 267 -6.27 -18.20 3.92
C PHE A 267 -5.74 -18.93 2.68
N LEU A 268 -4.76 -18.34 1.98
CA LEU A 268 -4.22 -18.98 0.79
C LEU A 268 -3.55 -20.31 1.11
N VAL A 269 -2.74 -20.38 2.17
CA VAL A 269 -2.02 -21.61 2.52
C VAL A 269 -2.97 -22.71 3.00
N ARG A 270 -4.05 -22.38 3.70
CA ARG A 270 -4.99 -23.37 4.25
C ARG A 270 -6.07 -23.80 3.26
N ASP A 271 -6.57 -22.86 2.45
CA ASP A 271 -7.78 -23.06 1.65
C ASP A 271 -7.53 -23.13 0.14
N LYS A 272 -6.35 -22.71 -0.34
CA LYS A 272 -6.07 -22.61 -1.80
C LYS A 272 -4.82 -23.37 -2.25
N PHE A 273 -3.71 -23.23 -1.54
CA PHE A 273 -2.42 -23.79 -1.94
C PHE A 273 -2.37 -25.29 -1.66
N LYS A 274 -1.87 -26.03 -2.65
CA LYS A 274 -1.56 -27.44 -2.51
C LYS A 274 -0.14 -27.56 -1.98
N LEU A 275 -0.01 -27.95 -0.73
CA LEU A 275 1.31 -28.20 -0.11
C LEU A 275 1.74 -29.65 -0.24
N ASN A 276 3.05 -29.88 -0.33
CA ASN A 276 3.69 -31.19 -0.21
C ASN A 276 3.11 -32.27 -1.17
N HIS A 277 2.76 -31.88 -2.39
CA HIS A 277 2.21 -32.81 -3.36
C HIS A 277 3.23 -33.94 -3.66
N PRO A 278 2.87 -35.23 -3.50
CA PRO A 278 3.84 -36.34 -3.56
C PRO A 278 4.36 -36.62 -4.98
N ASP A 279 3.52 -36.45 -5.99
CA ASP A 279 3.79 -36.91 -7.36
C ASP A 279 3.92 -35.78 -8.41
N GLY A 280 4.13 -34.53 -7.98
CA GLY A 280 4.18 -33.40 -8.92
C GLY A 280 4.38 -32.02 -8.30
N PRO A 281 4.23 -30.94 -9.11
CA PRO A 281 4.45 -29.58 -8.63
C PRO A 281 3.38 -29.18 -7.60
N ALA A 282 3.82 -28.56 -6.52
CA ALA A 282 3.01 -28.02 -5.44
C ALA A 282 3.10 -26.49 -5.46
N ASP A 283 2.17 -25.82 -4.79
CA ASP A 283 2.25 -24.38 -4.56
C ASP A 283 3.28 -24.05 -3.47
N GLY A 284 3.66 -25.05 -2.66
CA GLY A 284 4.75 -24.95 -1.72
C GLY A 284 5.07 -26.25 -0.97
N TRP A 285 6.16 -26.19 -0.21
CA TRP A 285 6.70 -27.30 0.56
C TRP A 285 6.97 -26.88 2.00
N LEU A 286 6.42 -27.62 2.95
CA LEU A 286 6.73 -27.43 4.36
C LEU A 286 7.94 -28.31 4.71
N ALA A 287 9.10 -27.67 4.87
CA ALA A 287 10.31 -28.30 5.36
C ALA A 287 10.45 -28.11 6.88
N GLN A 288 11.46 -28.74 7.47
CA GLN A 288 11.69 -28.65 8.92
C GLN A 288 12.06 -27.22 9.37
N ASP A 289 12.68 -26.43 8.49
CA ASP A 289 13.15 -25.08 8.79
C ASP A 289 12.13 -23.98 8.42
N ALA A 290 11.36 -24.16 7.35
CA ALA A 290 10.44 -23.15 6.84
C ALA A 290 9.32 -23.71 5.95
N LEU A 291 8.31 -22.87 5.73
CA LEU A 291 7.36 -23.03 4.64
C LEU A 291 7.94 -22.34 3.39
N TRP A 292 8.10 -23.10 2.31
CA TRP A 292 8.66 -22.64 1.05
C TRP A 292 7.56 -22.55 0.00
N LEU A 293 7.18 -21.34 -0.41
CA LEU A 293 6.12 -21.13 -1.40
C LEU A 293 6.70 -20.71 -2.76
N VAL A 294 6.10 -21.15 -3.86
CA VAL A 294 6.52 -20.70 -5.20
C VAL A 294 6.24 -19.21 -5.35
N SER A 295 7.30 -18.44 -5.66
CA SER A 295 7.35 -17.00 -5.44
C SER A 295 6.31 -16.21 -6.23
N LYS A 296 6.23 -16.43 -7.55
CA LYS A 296 5.31 -15.71 -8.43
C LYS A 296 3.85 -16.06 -8.15
N PRO A 297 3.42 -17.34 -8.12
CA PRO A 297 2.03 -17.69 -7.81
C PRO A 297 1.59 -17.22 -6.42
N ALA A 298 2.45 -17.35 -5.41
CA ALA A 298 2.13 -16.92 -4.06
C ALA A 298 1.93 -15.39 -3.98
N ALA A 299 2.80 -14.62 -4.62
CA ALA A 299 2.67 -13.16 -4.66
C ALA A 299 1.44 -12.69 -5.44
N ASP A 300 1.19 -13.28 -6.62
CA ASP A 300 0.06 -12.89 -7.46
C ASP A 300 -1.27 -13.20 -6.77
N GLN A 301 -1.39 -14.36 -6.10
CA GLN A 301 -2.60 -14.72 -5.36
C GLN A 301 -2.79 -13.92 -4.08
N LEU A 302 -1.72 -13.63 -3.33
CA LEU A 302 -1.80 -12.78 -2.14
C LEU A 302 -2.20 -11.35 -2.50
N ARG A 303 -1.61 -10.79 -3.56
CA ARG A 303 -2.02 -9.50 -4.12
C ARG A 303 -3.49 -9.50 -4.50
N ALA A 304 -3.95 -10.52 -5.23
CA ALA A 304 -5.35 -10.65 -5.62
C ALA A 304 -6.27 -10.71 -4.39
N TYR A 305 -5.92 -11.51 -3.38
CA TYR A 305 -6.67 -11.60 -2.13
C TYR A 305 -6.79 -10.24 -1.46
N MET A 306 -5.69 -9.49 -1.31
CA MET A 306 -5.72 -8.18 -0.69
C MET A 306 -6.63 -7.19 -1.42
N LEU A 307 -6.58 -7.19 -2.76
CA LEU A 307 -7.47 -6.38 -3.58
C LEU A 307 -8.94 -6.79 -3.41
N THR A 308 -9.25 -8.08 -3.24
CA THR A 308 -10.62 -8.56 -2.98
C THR A 308 -11.16 -8.10 -1.63
N GLN A 309 -10.28 -7.94 -0.63
CA GLN A 309 -10.62 -7.40 0.69
C GLN A 309 -10.74 -5.86 0.67
N GLY A 310 -10.58 -5.22 -0.49
CA GLY A 310 -10.63 -3.76 -0.64
C GLY A 310 -9.42 -3.05 -0.05
N ILE A 311 -8.28 -3.74 0.11
CA ILE A 311 -7.04 -3.15 0.61
C ILE A 311 -6.37 -2.40 -0.54
N GLU A 312 -6.30 -1.07 -0.43
CA GLU A 312 -5.64 -0.17 -1.38
C GLU A 312 -4.13 -0.05 -1.05
N GLY A 313 -3.30 0.40 -2.02
CA GLY A 313 -1.85 0.57 -1.82
C GLY A 313 -1.00 -0.68 -2.09
N VAL A 314 -1.61 -1.76 -2.56
CA VAL A 314 -0.89 -3.00 -2.91
C VAL A 314 -0.13 -2.83 -4.22
N PRO A 315 1.21 -3.01 -4.26
CA PRO A 315 1.97 -2.86 -5.49
C PRO A 315 1.54 -3.81 -6.60
N THR A 316 1.46 -3.31 -7.83
CA THR A 316 1.02 -4.05 -9.02
C THR A 316 2.11 -4.94 -9.62
N SER A 317 3.38 -4.62 -9.37
CA SER A 317 4.53 -5.39 -9.86
C SER A 317 5.19 -6.22 -8.75
N ASN A 318 5.88 -7.30 -9.14
CA ASN A 318 6.42 -8.28 -8.18
C ASN A 318 7.55 -7.73 -7.31
N ALA A 319 8.47 -6.93 -7.86
CA ALA A 319 9.62 -6.46 -7.08
C ALA A 319 9.22 -5.55 -5.90
N PRO A 320 8.39 -4.50 -6.06
CA PRO A 320 7.92 -3.70 -4.93
C PRO A 320 7.01 -4.49 -3.98
N PHE A 321 6.23 -5.45 -4.51
CA PHE A 321 5.40 -6.32 -3.67
C PHE A 321 6.25 -7.23 -2.77
N PHE A 322 7.32 -7.82 -3.29
CA PHE A 322 8.24 -8.61 -2.47
C PHE A 322 8.96 -7.78 -1.42
N ASN A 323 9.30 -6.52 -1.71
CA ASN A 323 9.87 -5.61 -0.72
C ASN A 323 8.86 -5.32 0.40
N MET A 324 7.61 -5.01 0.03
CA MET A 324 6.54 -4.83 1.02
C MET A 324 6.36 -6.07 1.91
N LEU A 325 6.45 -7.28 1.36
CA LEU A 325 6.40 -8.51 2.17
C LEU A 325 7.59 -8.64 3.14
N GLN A 326 8.78 -8.17 2.76
CA GLN A 326 9.96 -8.15 3.64
C GLN A 326 9.82 -7.13 4.76
N ASP A 327 9.41 -5.90 4.43
CA ASP A 327 9.24 -4.82 5.42
C ASP A 327 8.19 -5.16 6.46
N GLN A 328 7.14 -5.87 6.04
CA GLN A 328 6.10 -6.36 6.93
C GLN A 328 6.47 -7.70 7.60
N ALA A 329 7.73 -8.15 7.48
CA ALA A 329 8.26 -9.38 8.07
C ALA A 329 7.46 -10.66 7.74
N ILE A 330 6.84 -10.71 6.56
CA ILE A 330 6.05 -11.86 6.09
C ILE A 330 6.96 -12.95 5.52
N ILE A 331 8.08 -12.55 4.89
CA ILE A 331 9.05 -13.44 4.25
C ILE A 331 10.47 -13.21 4.79
N GLN A 332 11.28 -14.27 4.80
CA GLN A 332 12.69 -14.25 5.18
C GLN A 332 13.60 -14.05 3.96
N THR A 333 14.57 -13.17 4.07
CA THR A 333 15.54 -12.88 3.02
C THR A 333 16.69 -13.87 2.99
N ASN A 334 17.32 -14.03 1.83
CA ASN A 334 18.53 -14.80 1.67
C ASN A 334 19.77 -14.02 2.17
N ALA A 335 20.97 -14.64 2.11
CA ALA A 335 22.23 -14.02 2.56
C ALA A 335 22.64 -12.73 1.80
N GLN A 336 21.94 -12.41 0.69
CA GLN A 336 22.11 -11.21 -0.11
C GLN A 336 20.99 -10.19 0.14
N ASP A 337 20.18 -10.36 1.18
CA ASP A 337 19.02 -9.52 1.53
C ASP A 337 17.94 -9.47 0.43
N LYS A 338 17.80 -10.55 -0.38
CA LYS A 338 16.74 -10.68 -1.40
C LYS A 338 15.62 -11.61 -0.94
N ALA A 339 14.39 -11.32 -1.37
CA ALA A 339 13.19 -12.13 -1.11
C ALA A 339 13.23 -13.54 -1.72
N ILE A 340 13.87 -13.69 -2.88
CA ILE A 340 13.77 -14.91 -3.69
C ILE A 340 14.91 -15.87 -3.36
N TRP A 341 14.53 -17.11 -3.10
CA TRP A 341 15.43 -18.25 -2.94
C TRP A 341 15.34 -19.14 -4.17
N ARG A 342 16.46 -19.74 -4.58
CA ARG A 342 16.47 -20.74 -5.65
C ARG A 342 16.77 -22.10 -5.03
N ALA A 343 15.85 -23.04 -5.19
CA ALA A 343 15.98 -24.35 -4.58
C ALA A 343 15.49 -25.45 -5.52
N THR A 344 16.18 -26.57 -5.51
CA THR A 344 15.75 -27.79 -6.18
C THR A 344 14.93 -28.65 -5.22
N ILE A 345 13.73 -29.02 -5.67
CA ILE A 345 12.84 -29.94 -4.97
C ILE A 345 12.96 -31.30 -5.64
N ASP A 346 13.26 -32.32 -4.85
CA ASP A 346 13.39 -33.71 -5.29
C ASP A 346 12.42 -34.58 -4.47
N ASN A 347 11.49 -35.25 -5.14
CA ASN A 347 10.53 -36.12 -4.44
C ASN A 347 11.08 -37.52 -4.14
N GLY A 348 12.33 -37.83 -4.51
CA GLY A 348 12.96 -39.12 -4.32
C GLY A 348 12.38 -40.24 -5.20
N ARG A 349 11.50 -39.90 -6.14
CA ARG A 349 10.77 -40.83 -7.03
C ARG A 349 10.92 -40.45 -8.50
N GLY A 350 12.06 -39.84 -8.85
CA GLY A 350 12.41 -39.48 -10.22
C GLY A 350 11.86 -38.14 -10.71
N TRP A 351 11.12 -37.38 -9.88
CA TRP A 351 10.72 -36.01 -10.20
C TRP A 351 11.58 -35.02 -9.41
N LYS A 352 12.29 -34.16 -10.15
CA LYS A 352 13.18 -33.14 -9.61
C LYS A 352 13.05 -31.86 -10.42
N ASN A 353 12.86 -30.72 -9.75
CA ASN A 353 12.74 -29.44 -10.44
C ASN A 353 13.21 -28.27 -9.57
N THR A 354 13.76 -27.23 -10.20
CA THR A 354 14.26 -26.02 -9.52
C THR A 354 13.21 -24.92 -9.58
N PHE A 355 12.93 -24.31 -8.42
CA PHE A 355 11.95 -23.24 -8.27
C PHE A 355 12.56 -22.00 -7.64
N THR A 356 11.91 -20.87 -7.91
CA THR A 356 12.09 -19.63 -7.17
C THR A 356 11.07 -19.55 -6.04
N LEU A 357 11.53 -19.55 -4.80
CA LEU A 357 10.72 -19.73 -3.60
C LEU A 357 10.78 -18.51 -2.68
N LEU A 358 9.71 -18.32 -1.91
CA LEU A 358 9.66 -17.43 -0.75
C LEU A 358 9.80 -18.29 0.50
N LYS A 359 10.67 -17.87 1.42
CA LYS A 359 10.85 -18.53 2.71
C LYS A 359 9.97 -17.86 3.76
N ILE A 360 9.07 -18.62 4.38
CA ILE A 360 8.10 -18.12 5.37
C ILE A 360 8.23 -18.91 6.66
N SER A 361 8.13 -18.22 7.81
CA SER A 361 8.09 -18.88 9.11
C SER A 361 6.78 -19.68 9.26
N PRO A 362 6.82 -20.99 9.56
CA PRO A 362 5.61 -21.81 9.72
C PRO A 362 4.69 -21.28 10.83
N SER A 363 5.25 -20.64 11.86
CA SER A 363 4.49 -20.02 12.97
C SER A 363 3.59 -18.86 12.52
N LEU A 364 3.91 -18.21 11.40
CA LEU A 364 3.10 -17.14 10.83
C LEU A 364 1.75 -17.67 10.31
N VAL A 365 1.78 -18.89 9.75
CA VAL A 365 0.59 -19.56 9.18
C VAL A 365 -0.11 -20.46 10.21
N TRP A 366 0.65 -21.21 11.00
CA TRP A 366 0.17 -22.12 12.05
C TRP A 366 0.83 -21.78 13.40
N PRO A 367 0.15 -20.97 14.22
CA PRO A 367 0.64 -20.63 15.57
C PRO A 367 0.81 -21.88 16.44
N THR A 368 -0.12 -22.83 16.34
CA THR A 368 -0.05 -24.13 17.03
C THR A 368 0.67 -25.13 16.13
N PRO A 369 1.75 -25.81 16.61
CA PRO A 369 2.46 -26.81 15.82
C PRO A 369 1.60 -27.99 15.38
N GLU A 370 0.55 -28.33 16.13
CA GLU A 370 -0.38 -29.44 15.86
C GLU A 370 -1.24 -29.21 14.62
N ASP A 371 -1.49 -27.95 14.24
CA ASP A 371 -2.28 -27.59 13.06
C ASP A 371 -1.48 -27.71 11.74
N ARG A 372 -0.19 -28.04 11.83
CA ARG A 372 0.70 -28.09 10.66
C ARG A 372 0.49 -29.38 9.87
N PRO A 373 0.49 -29.31 8.52
CA PRO A 373 0.51 -30.51 7.70
C PRO A 373 1.82 -31.30 7.92
N PRO A 374 1.85 -32.59 7.55
CA PRO A 374 3.07 -33.39 7.59
C PRO A 374 4.19 -32.73 6.80
N LEU A 375 5.44 -32.83 7.30
CA LEU A 375 6.60 -32.32 6.58
C LEU A 375 6.75 -33.00 5.22
N TYR A 376 7.34 -32.27 4.27
CA TYR A 376 7.64 -32.81 2.95
C TYR A 376 8.60 -34.00 3.08
N GLY A 377 8.23 -35.14 2.49
CA GLY A 377 9.02 -36.37 2.55
C GLY A 377 10.18 -36.44 1.54
N GLY A 378 10.30 -35.47 0.64
CA GLY A 378 11.41 -35.35 -0.31
C GLY A 378 12.53 -34.44 0.20
N THR A 379 13.50 -34.13 -0.66
CA THR A 379 14.65 -33.27 -0.34
C THR A 379 14.49 -31.89 -0.97
N LEU A 380 14.72 -30.84 -0.18
CA LEU A 380 14.85 -29.46 -0.65
C LEU A 380 16.31 -29.03 -0.52
N THR A 381 16.98 -28.77 -1.64
CA THR A 381 18.37 -28.30 -1.67
C THR A 381 18.46 -26.89 -2.21
N LEU A 382 18.98 -25.97 -1.40
CA LEU A 382 19.25 -24.59 -1.81
C LEU A 382 20.45 -24.52 -2.76
N GLU A 383 20.29 -23.82 -3.88
CA GLU A 383 21.42 -23.51 -4.77
C GLU A 383 22.18 -22.32 -4.16
N GLN A 384 23.45 -22.53 -3.77
CA GLN A 384 24.35 -21.42 -3.45
C GLN A 384 24.83 -20.78 -4.76
N GLU A 385 24.40 -19.55 -5.03
CA GLU A 385 24.96 -18.77 -6.14
C GLU A 385 26.42 -18.42 -5.83
N ALA A 386 27.35 -19.23 -6.37
CA ALA A 386 28.66 -18.71 -6.75
C ALA A 386 28.43 -17.67 -7.85
N ALA A 387 28.99 -16.47 -7.67
CA ALA A 387 28.77 -15.31 -8.53
C ALA A 387 28.90 -15.65 -10.03
N ALA A 388 27.78 -15.72 -10.73
CA ALA A 388 27.71 -15.82 -12.18
C ALA A 388 26.67 -14.83 -12.72
N GLN A 389 27.07 -14.16 -13.79
CA GLN A 389 26.41 -13.01 -14.42
C GLN A 389 25.04 -13.39 -15.01
N LEU A 390 24.02 -12.56 -14.73
CA LEU A 390 22.68 -12.69 -15.32
C LEU A 390 22.70 -12.25 -16.80
N GLY A 391 22.49 -13.21 -17.70
CA GLY A 391 21.92 -12.97 -19.03
C GLY A 391 20.39 -13.11 -18.99
N PRO A 392 19.63 -12.38 -19.84
CA PRO A 392 18.17 -12.40 -19.80
C PRO A 392 17.58 -13.55 -20.64
N GLY A 393 16.51 -14.15 -20.13
CA GLY A 393 15.57 -14.97 -20.91
C GLY A 393 15.85 -16.47 -20.91
N GLY A 394 15.09 -17.21 -20.11
CA GLY A 394 15.05 -18.67 -20.16
C GLY A 394 13.66 -19.14 -19.75
N GLU A 395 12.83 -19.39 -20.77
CA GLU A 395 11.49 -19.93 -20.67
C GLU A 395 11.49 -21.31 -19.99
N THR A 396 10.46 -21.58 -19.19
CA THR A 396 10.12 -22.93 -18.72
C THR A 396 9.87 -23.86 -19.89
N VAL A 397 10.79 -24.79 -20.14
CA VAL A 397 10.56 -25.96 -21.02
C VAL A 397 11.16 -27.21 -20.39
N CYS A 398 10.34 -28.25 -20.31
CA CYS A 398 10.74 -29.61 -19.91
C CYS A 398 11.61 -30.28 -20.98
N PRO A 399 12.59 -31.11 -20.58
CA PRO A 399 12.91 -32.30 -21.36
C PRO A 399 12.89 -33.59 -20.52
N ILE A 400 12.56 -34.69 -21.20
CA ILE A 400 12.58 -36.10 -20.75
C ILE A 400 13.98 -36.68 -21.08
N PRO A 401 14.54 -37.63 -20.30
CA PRO A 401 15.98 -37.92 -20.27
C PRO A 401 16.42 -39.03 -21.22
N GLU A 402 17.63 -38.90 -21.77
CA GLU A 402 18.48 -40.03 -22.21
C GLU A 402 19.96 -39.74 -21.89
N ASP A 403 20.61 -40.69 -21.20
CA ASP A 403 22.04 -40.76 -20.84
C ASP A 403 22.94 -41.21 -22.04
N PRO A 404 24.26 -41.49 -21.87
CA PRO A 404 25.37 -40.57 -21.56
C PRO A 404 26.59 -40.78 -22.51
N VAL A 405 27.44 -39.78 -22.75
CA VAL A 405 28.81 -40.03 -23.27
C VAL A 405 29.85 -39.02 -22.72
N GLU A 406 30.78 -39.62 -21.95
CA GLU A 406 32.23 -39.41 -21.74
C GLU A 406 32.92 -38.05 -21.53
N LEU A 407 33.84 -38.14 -20.57
CA LEU A 407 34.81 -37.19 -20.02
C LEU A 407 36.02 -36.98 -20.96
N GLU A 408 36.53 -35.75 -21.07
CA GLU A 408 37.94 -35.49 -21.39
C GLU A 408 38.46 -34.23 -20.68
N ALA A 409 39.80 -34.13 -20.59
CA ALA A 409 40.56 -33.60 -19.46
C ALA A 409 40.90 -32.09 -19.49
N GLU A 410 41.28 -31.64 -18.30
CA GLU A 410 41.68 -30.30 -17.86
C GLU A 410 43.14 -29.96 -18.23
N VAL A 411 43.44 -28.69 -18.57
CA VAL A 411 44.80 -28.10 -18.59
C VAL A 411 44.74 -26.67 -18.03
N PRO A 412 45.65 -26.24 -17.13
CA PRO A 412 45.47 -25.04 -16.30
C PRO A 412 46.07 -23.75 -16.87
N GLN A 413 45.47 -22.59 -16.54
CA GLN A 413 46.00 -21.24 -16.80
C GLN A 413 45.98 -20.34 -15.54
N PRO A 414 46.90 -19.36 -15.44
CA PRO A 414 47.32 -18.71 -14.17
C PRO A 414 46.38 -17.59 -13.69
N PRO A 415 46.48 -17.15 -12.41
CA PRO A 415 45.52 -16.23 -11.80
C PRO A 415 45.72 -14.77 -12.23
N PRO A 416 44.65 -13.97 -12.42
CA PRO A 416 44.75 -12.54 -12.64
C PRO A 416 44.83 -11.75 -11.32
N GLN A 417 45.61 -10.67 -11.35
CA GLN A 417 45.83 -9.71 -10.27
C GLN A 417 44.58 -8.87 -9.96
N SER A 418 44.48 -8.45 -8.69
CA SER A 418 43.44 -7.61 -8.10
C SER A 418 43.30 -6.24 -8.77
N ARG A 419 42.08 -5.91 -9.23
CA ARG A 419 41.63 -4.54 -9.57
C ARG A 419 40.72 -3.99 -8.45
N PRO A 420 40.79 -2.68 -8.13
CA PRO A 420 40.00 -2.07 -7.08
C PRO A 420 38.50 -2.01 -7.45
N LEU A 421 37.63 -2.22 -6.45
CA LEU A 421 36.18 -2.09 -6.58
C LEU A 421 35.80 -0.65 -6.96
N ILE A 422 35.23 -0.49 -8.16
CA ILE A 422 34.48 0.71 -8.55
C ILE A 422 33.04 0.50 -8.06
N GLN A 423 32.61 1.33 -7.11
CA GLN A 423 31.21 1.41 -6.70
C GLN A 423 30.36 2.03 -7.83
N PRO A 424 29.11 1.58 -8.05
CA PRO A 424 28.19 2.25 -8.95
C PRO A 424 27.82 3.63 -8.39
N GLY A 425 27.96 4.67 -9.21
CA GLY A 425 27.58 6.04 -8.86
C GLY A 425 26.07 6.23 -8.72
N PRO A 426 25.62 7.36 -8.14
CA PRO A 426 24.22 7.62 -7.87
C PRO A 426 23.41 7.73 -9.16
N THR A 427 22.26 7.07 -9.18
CA THR A 427 21.19 7.27 -10.15
C THR A 427 20.83 8.75 -10.19
N GLU A 428 20.76 9.33 -11.39
CA GLU A 428 20.42 10.73 -11.61
C GLU A 428 19.15 11.13 -10.86
N GLY A 429 19.20 12.26 -10.16
CA GLY A 429 18.14 12.74 -9.30
C GLY A 429 16.85 13.06 -10.04
N ILE A 430 15.76 13.00 -9.26
CA ILE A 430 14.39 13.45 -9.58
C ILE A 430 14.45 14.75 -10.39
N GLN A 431 13.82 14.77 -11.56
CA GLN A 431 13.78 15.92 -12.45
C GLN A 431 13.03 17.07 -11.77
N SER A 432 13.46 18.32 -12.02
CA SER A 432 12.88 19.54 -11.46
C SER A 432 11.36 19.65 -11.65
N SER A 433 10.81 19.06 -12.72
CA SER A 433 9.38 19.03 -13.01
C SER A 433 8.55 18.18 -12.05
N GLU A 434 9.09 17.06 -11.55
CA GLU A 434 8.40 16.21 -10.55
C GLU A 434 8.41 16.87 -9.16
N ARG A 435 9.42 17.71 -8.88
CA ARG A 435 9.47 18.54 -7.67
C ARG A 435 8.43 19.66 -7.72
N GLU A 436 8.20 20.29 -8.87
CA GLU A 436 7.15 21.30 -9.03
C GLU A 436 5.72 20.71 -8.94
N GLU A 437 5.49 19.50 -9.45
CA GLU A 437 4.21 18.79 -9.27
C GLU A 437 3.97 18.35 -7.83
N LEU A 438 5.00 17.92 -7.10
CA LEU A 438 4.90 17.65 -5.66
C LEU A 438 4.63 18.94 -4.87
N LEU A 439 5.29 20.06 -5.21
CA LEU A 439 5.05 21.37 -4.59
C LEU A 439 3.60 21.87 -4.81
N ALA A 440 3.02 21.63 -5.99
CA ALA A 440 1.62 21.95 -6.29
C ALA A 440 0.64 21.06 -5.51
N LEU A 441 0.96 19.78 -5.31
CA LEU A 441 0.15 18.83 -4.53
C LEU A 441 0.14 19.16 -3.03
N TYR A 442 1.20 19.77 -2.50
CA TYR A 442 1.26 20.25 -1.12
C TYR A 442 0.48 21.55 -0.89
N SER A 443 0.32 22.42 -1.90
CA SER A 443 -0.44 23.67 -1.75
C SER A 443 -1.95 23.46 -1.56
N ASP A 444 -2.55 22.44 -2.17
CA ASP A 444 -3.98 22.14 -2.03
C ASP A 444 -4.36 21.65 -0.61
N ILE A 445 -3.37 21.28 0.20
CA ILE A 445 -3.53 20.80 1.59
C ILE A 445 -3.55 21.97 2.61
N THR A 446 -3.33 23.22 2.16
CA THR A 446 -3.10 24.40 3.02
C THR A 446 -4.28 25.37 3.18
N ALA A 447 -5.45 25.08 2.58
CA ALA A 447 -6.64 25.92 2.74
C ALA A 447 -7.24 25.80 4.16
N PRO A 448 -7.47 26.92 4.89
CA PRO A 448 -8.16 26.89 6.18
C PRO A 448 -9.62 26.45 6.03
N LEU A 449 -10.15 25.71 7.02
CA LEU A 449 -11.59 25.59 7.23
C LEU A 449 -12.10 26.95 7.74
N GLU A 450 -12.94 27.64 6.95
CA GLU A 450 -13.61 28.85 7.42
C GLU A 450 -14.59 28.53 8.55
N GLU A 451 -14.43 29.26 9.66
CA GLU A 451 -15.31 29.30 10.81
C GLU A 451 -16.67 29.90 10.40
N LEU A 452 -17.74 29.14 10.62
CA LEU A 452 -19.11 29.66 10.56
C LEU A 452 -19.37 30.53 11.80
N SER A 453 -19.06 31.82 11.69
CA SER A 453 -19.44 32.83 12.67
C SER A 453 -20.92 33.17 12.51
N ALA A 454 -21.65 33.12 13.63
CA ALA A 454 -23.08 33.41 13.73
C ALA A 454 -23.34 34.93 13.77
N SER A 455 -24.39 35.40 13.09
CA SER A 455 -25.29 36.44 13.64
C SER A 455 -26.55 36.67 12.80
N GLN A 456 -27.70 36.69 13.50
CA GLN A 456 -28.94 37.47 13.28
C GLN A 456 -29.79 37.09 12.04
N GLY A 457 -31.02 36.59 12.17
CA GLY A 457 -32.20 37.16 12.87
C GLY A 457 -33.20 37.51 11.77
N SER A 458 -34.39 36.93 11.67
CA SER A 458 -35.61 37.32 12.39
C SER A 458 -36.78 36.44 11.88
N ASP A 459 -37.73 36.14 12.77
CA ASP A 459 -39.19 36.00 12.53
C ASP A 459 -39.70 34.90 11.56
N VAL A 460 -40.73 34.08 11.81
CA VAL A 460 -41.86 34.18 12.75
C VAL A 460 -42.65 32.84 12.72
N VAL A 461 -43.16 32.42 13.89
CA VAL A 461 -44.43 31.68 14.14
C VAL A 461 -44.54 30.17 13.83
N SER A 462 -44.73 29.41 14.92
CA SER A 462 -45.37 28.08 15.00
C SER A 462 -46.87 28.14 14.68
N PRO A 463 -47.54 27.01 14.41
CA PRO A 463 -48.22 26.37 15.54
C PRO A 463 -48.19 24.83 15.52
N THR A 464 -48.18 24.26 16.72
CA THR A 464 -48.62 22.90 17.13
C THR A 464 -50.14 22.95 17.45
N PRO A 465 -50.87 21.91 17.95
CA PRO A 465 -50.56 20.49 18.17
C PRO A 465 -51.75 19.52 17.86
N GLN A 466 -51.61 18.26 18.33
CA GLN A 466 -52.64 17.25 18.70
C GLN A 466 -52.94 16.17 17.64
N GLY A 467 -52.97 14.86 17.95
CA GLY A 467 -52.80 14.18 19.24
C GLY A 467 -52.84 12.64 19.13
N MET A 468 -52.64 12.01 20.29
CA MET A 468 -52.88 10.61 20.76
C MET A 468 -53.85 9.76 19.89
N VAL A 469 -53.74 8.42 19.78
CA VAL A 469 -53.99 7.41 20.84
C VAL A 469 -53.39 6.02 20.51
N GLU A 470 -53.12 5.27 21.58
CA GLU A 470 -52.75 3.84 21.79
C GLU A 470 -53.63 2.74 21.17
N ALA A 471 -53.01 1.54 21.10
CA ALA A 471 -53.47 0.20 21.55
C ALA A 471 -53.51 -0.95 20.51
N GLU A 472 -52.80 -2.04 20.85
CA GLU A 472 -52.81 -3.41 20.28
C GLU A 472 -54.15 -4.17 20.56
N PRO A 473 -54.31 -5.53 20.50
CA PRO A 473 -53.50 -6.68 19.99
C PRO A 473 -54.30 -7.83 19.28
N ALA A 474 -53.61 -8.96 19.01
CA ALA A 474 -54.08 -10.36 18.90
C ALA A 474 -54.72 -10.82 17.55
N GLU A 475 -54.56 -12.05 17.01
CA GLU A 475 -54.10 -13.35 17.51
C GLU A 475 -53.90 -14.36 16.33
N GLU A 476 -52.99 -15.34 16.51
CA GLU A 476 -52.99 -16.81 16.14
C GLU A 476 -53.51 -17.32 14.77
N SER A 477 -53.05 -18.42 14.12
CA SER A 477 -52.40 -19.70 14.46
C SER A 477 -51.89 -20.33 13.13
N SER A 478 -50.81 -21.12 13.02
CA SER A 478 -50.84 -22.60 13.16
C SER A 478 -49.49 -23.23 12.73
N ALA A 479 -49.23 -24.42 13.28
CA ALA A 479 -47.95 -25.12 13.44
C ALA A 479 -47.37 -25.93 12.25
N ALA A 480 -46.04 -26.10 12.33
CA ALA A 480 -45.05 -27.13 11.87
C ALA A 480 -45.53 -28.49 11.26
N PRO A 481 -44.68 -29.30 10.53
CA PRO A 481 -43.25 -29.53 10.81
C PRO A 481 -42.27 -29.81 9.64
N ALA A 482 -41.00 -29.91 10.06
CA ALA A 482 -39.75 -30.08 9.30
C ALA A 482 -39.68 -31.26 8.31
N ARG A 483 -38.98 -31.04 7.19
CA ARG A 483 -38.22 -32.08 6.47
C ARG A 483 -36.91 -31.51 5.90
N ILE A 484 -35.84 -32.22 6.20
CA ILE A 484 -34.48 -32.09 5.68
C ILE A 484 -34.47 -32.32 4.16
N ALA A 485 -33.83 -31.43 3.39
CA ALA A 485 -33.43 -31.71 2.01
C ALA A 485 -32.11 -30.99 1.68
N ALA A 486 -31.13 -31.78 1.26
CA ALA A 486 -29.81 -31.36 0.80
C ALA A 486 -29.89 -30.49 -0.47
N PRO A 487 -28.88 -29.64 -0.77
CA PRO A 487 -28.85 -28.87 -2.00
C PRO A 487 -28.53 -29.78 -3.17
N LYS A 488 -29.43 -29.83 -4.16
CA LYS A 488 -29.16 -30.44 -5.46
C LYS A 488 -28.43 -29.42 -6.35
N ASP A 489 -27.33 -29.88 -6.91
CA ASP A 489 -26.67 -29.31 -8.09
C ASP A 489 -27.69 -29.00 -9.19
N ILE A 490 -27.66 -27.77 -9.71
CA ILE A 490 -28.27 -27.41 -10.98
C ILE A 490 -27.16 -26.89 -11.88
N ASN A 491 -26.41 -27.82 -12.46
CA ASN A 491 -25.77 -27.63 -13.75
C ASN A 491 -26.77 -28.05 -14.82
N THR A 492 -27.40 -27.08 -15.47
CA THR A 492 -28.03 -27.29 -16.77
C THR A 492 -27.99 -25.96 -17.53
N MET A 493 -26.98 -25.82 -18.38
CA MET A 493 -26.85 -24.72 -19.33
C MET A 493 -27.87 -24.88 -20.48
N PRO A 494 -28.49 -23.80 -20.97
CA PRO A 494 -29.03 -23.77 -22.31
C PRO A 494 -27.91 -23.58 -23.33
N ILE A 495 -27.98 -24.38 -24.37
CA ILE A 495 -27.05 -24.46 -25.50
C ILE A 495 -27.30 -23.28 -26.47
N SER A 496 -26.21 -22.70 -26.98
CA SER A 496 -26.09 -21.57 -27.93
C SER A 496 -26.12 -20.13 -27.39
N SER A 497 -25.45 -19.83 -26.26
CA SER A 497 -25.22 -18.43 -25.89
C SER A 497 -24.07 -17.82 -26.71
N SER A 498 -24.37 -16.83 -27.54
CA SER A 498 -23.37 -15.89 -28.05
C SER A 498 -22.59 -15.27 -26.87
N LEU A 499 -21.38 -14.74 -27.12
CA LEU A 499 -20.60 -14.05 -26.08
C LEU A 499 -21.41 -12.90 -25.42
N GLY A 500 -22.28 -12.23 -26.18
CA GLY A 500 -23.20 -11.21 -25.68
C GLY A 500 -24.30 -11.79 -24.79
N GLY A 501 -24.90 -12.91 -25.17
CA GLY A 501 -25.89 -13.62 -24.35
C GLY A 501 -25.30 -14.15 -23.04
N ALA A 502 -24.07 -14.70 -23.08
CA ALA A 502 -23.35 -15.16 -21.89
C ALA A 502 -23.06 -14.00 -20.91
N PHE A 503 -22.68 -12.83 -21.44
CA PHE A 503 -22.54 -11.61 -20.64
C PHE A 503 -23.85 -11.21 -19.96
N VAL A 504 -24.97 -11.17 -20.69
CA VAL A 504 -26.28 -10.80 -20.11
C VAL A 504 -26.72 -11.79 -19.02
N ALA A 505 -26.50 -13.10 -19.25
CA ALA A 505 -26.78 -14.12 -18.25
C ALA A 505 -25.93 -13.94 -16.98
N TRP A 506 -24.65 -13.60 -17.14
CA TRP A 506 -23.76 -13.29 -16.01
C TRP A 506 -24.22 -12.05 -15.23
N VAL A 507 -24.62 -10.97 -15.92
CA VAL A 507 -25.14 -9.77 -15.23
C VAL A 507 -26.40 -10.13 -14.44
N LYS A 508 -27.33 -10.89 -15.05
CA LYS A 508 -28.56 -11.33 -14.39
C LYS A 508 -28.29 -12.20 -13.15
N ALA A 509 -27.37 -13.16 -13.25
CA ALA A 509 -26.98 -14.01 -12.12
C ALA A 509 -26.25 -13.23 -11.03
N GLY A 510 -25.40 -12.27 -11.41
CA GLY A 510 -24.68 -11.40 -10.48
C GLY A 510 -25.61 -10.48 -9.69
N VAL A 511 -26.68 -9.98 -10.33
CA VAL A 511 -27.74 -9.23 -9.66
C VAL A 511 -28.54 -10.12 -8.71
N ALA A 512 -29.00 -11.28 -9.17
CA ALA A 512 -29.81 -12.20 -8.35
C ALA A 512 -29.06 -12.73 -7.11
N SER A 513 -27.74 -12.87 -7.20
CA SER A 513 -26.87 -13.30 -6.09
C SER A 513 -26.33 -12.15 -5.22
N HIS A 514 -26.73 -10.90 -5.49
CA HIS A 514 -26.20 -9.69 -4.85
C HIS A 514 -24.67 -9.47 -5.01
N LYS A 515 -24.00 -10.19 -5.92
CA LYS A 515 -22.59 -10.00 -6.27
C LYS A 515 -22.35 -8.69 -7.04
N LEU A 516 -23.36 -8.27 -7.82
CA LEU A 516 -23.39 -6.98 -8.52
C LEU A 516 -24.34 -6.04 -7.77
N ILE A 517 -23.76 -5.08 -7.06
CA ILE A 517 -24.51 -4.05 -6.31
C ILE A 517 -25.17 -3.09 -7.31
N ILE A 518 -26.40 -2.68 -7.01
CA ILE A 518 -27.23 -1.76 -7.81
C ILE A 518 -27.43 -0.46 -7.03
N ASN A 519 -27.46 0.68 -7.72
CA ASN A 519 -27.82 2.01 -7.15
C ASN A 519 -26.93 2.49 -5.99
N ASP A 520 -25.71 1.98 -5.89
CA ASP A 520 -24.69 2.45 -4.95
C ASP A 520 -23.67 3.37 -5.64
N VAL A 521 -22.93 4.18 -4.89
CA VAL A 521 -21.87 5.07 -5.39
C VAL A 521 -20.80 4.33 -6.20
N LYS A 522 -20.54 3.05 -5.90
CA LYS A 522 -19.59 2.19 -6.62
C LYS A 522 -20.27 1.15 -7.52
N ALA A 523 -21.59 1.20 -7.68
CA ALA A 523 -22.31 0.23 -8.50
C ALA A 523 -21.94 0.35 -9.98
N LEU A 524 -21.95 -0.79 -10.68
CA LEU A 524 -21.77 -0.83 -12.15
C LEU A 524 -23.12 -0.99 -12.87
N ILE A 525 -24.22 -1.04 -12.10
CA ILE A 525 -25.59 -1.16 -12.56
C ILE A 525 -26.41 -0.14 -11.78
N HIS A 526 -27.19 0.65 -12.49
CA HIS A 526 -28.14 1.58 -11.89
C HIS A 526 -29.52 1.42 -12.53
N THR A 527 -30.58 1.79 -11.83
CA THR A 527 -31.91 1.93 -12.43
C THR A 527 -32.16 3.41 -12.71
N VAL A 528 -32.50 3.76 -13.96
CA VAL A 528 -32.81 5.13 -14.37
C VAL A 528 -33.92 5.10 -15.42
N ASP A 529 -34.84 6.07 -15.39
CA ASP A 529 -35.99 6.16 -16.31
C ASP A 529 -36.79 4.83 -16.37
N ASP A 530 -36.93 4.17 -15.23
CA ASP A 530 -37.58 2.86 -15.07
C ASP A 530 -36.96 1.76 -15.97
N THR A 531 -35.66 1.84 -16.23
CA THR A 531 -34.90 0.78 -16.90
C THR A 531 -33.50 0.59 -16.29
N ALA A 532 -32.83 -0.51 -16.65
CA ALA A 532 -31.49 -0.80 -16.19
C ALA A 532 -30.43 -0.06 -17.03
N MET A 533 -29.48 0.58 -16.36
CA MET A 533 -28.30 1.23 -16.92
C MET A 533 -27.04 0.43 -16.56
N LEU A 534 -26.29 -0.01 -17.58
CA LEU A 534 -25.02 -0.72 -17.44
C LEU A 534 -23.84 0.23 -17.65
N VAL A 535 -22.99 0.42 -16.64
CA VAL A 535 -21.88 1.39 -16.66
C VAL A 535 -20.70 0.88 -17.49
N THR A 536 -20.33 1.63 -18.54
CA THR A 536 -19.23 1.29 -19.45
C THR A 536 -18.00 2.19 -19.22
N PRO A 537 -16.76 1.68 -19.30
CA PRO A 537 -16.36 0.30 -19.63
C PRO A 537 -16.35 -0.66 -18.43
N GLY A 538 -16.68 -0.18 -17.24
CA GLY A 538 -16.48 -0.91 -15.97
C GLY A 538 -17.13 -2.29 -15.93
N ILE A 539 -18.38 -2.42 -16.36
CA ILE A 539 -19.11 -3.70 -16.31
C ILE A 539 -18.49 -4.76 -17.23
N PHE A 540 -18.00 -4.36 -18.41
CA PHE A 540 -17.38 -5.29 -19.37
C PHE A 540 -15.97 -5.71 -18.95
N LYS A 541 -15.21 -4.78 -18.37
CA LYS A 541 -13.90 -5.10 -17.77
C LYS A 541 -14.06 -6.10 -16.63
N ARG A 542 -15.08 -5.92 -15.78
CA ARG A 542 -15.38 -6.84 -14.70
C ARG A 542 -15.74 -8.25 -15.19
N TYR A 543 -16.57 -8.35 -16.24
CA TYR A 543 -16.92 -9.66 -16.82
C TYR A 543 -15.69 -10.41 -17.36
N VAL A 544 -14.77 -9.73 -18.04
CA VAL A 544 -13.54 -10.34 -18.57
C VAL A 544 -12.61 -10.80 -17.46
N LEU A 545 -12.47 -10.04 -16.38
CA LEU A 545 -11.67 -10.43 -15.22
C LEU A 545 -12.19 -11.71 -14.55
N GLU A 546 -13.50 -11.93 -14.55
CA GLU A 546 -14.13 -13.14 -14.00
C GLU A 546 -14.09 -14.33 -14.96
N HIS A 547 -13.73 -14.12 -16.24
CA HIS A 547 -13.62 -15.17 -17.26
C HIS A 547 -12.27 -15.08 -18.00
N PRO A 548 -11.15 -15.47 -17.34
CA PRO A 548 -9.80 -15.36 -17.91
C PRO A 548 -9.61 -16.14 -19.23
N ASP A 549 -10.46 -17.12 -19.50
CA ASP A 549 -10.44 -17.90 -20.74
C ASP A 549 -10.81 -17.06 -21.97
N LEU A 550 -11.51 -15.94 -21.78
CA LEU A 550 -11.79 -14.98 -22.86
C LEU A 550 -10.52 -14.25 -23.31
N GLU A 551 -9.56 -14.01 -22.42
CA GLU A 551 -8.29 -13.36 -22.78
C GLU A 551 -7.39 -14.27 -23.62
N LYS A 552 -7.41 -15.58 -23.37
CA LYS A 552 -6.66 -16.59 -24.14
C LYS A 552 -7.16 -16.71 -25.59
N SER A 553 -8.42 -16.32 -25.85
CA SER A 553 -9.04 -16.38 -27.18
C SER A 553 -8.70 -15.18 -28.08
N VAL A 554 -8.09 -14.11 -27.54
CA VAL A 554 -7.75 -12.90 -28.28
C VAL A 554 -6.39 -13.04 -28.96
N GLY A 555 -6.36 -13.70 -30.12
CA GLY A 555 -5.14 -13.92 -30.91
C GLY A 555 -4.57 -12.69 -31.63
N LYS A 556 -4.95 -11.45 -31.26
CA LYS A 556 -4.37 -10.22 -31.84
C LYS A 556 -3.98 -9.20 -30.78
N PRO A 557 -2.71 -8.74 -30.74
CA PRO A 557 -2.27 -7.69 -29.83
C PRO A 557 -2.94 -6.37 -30.22
N GLY A 558 -3.73 -5.79 -29.30
CA GLY A 558 -4.28 -4.44 -29.44
C GLY A 558 -5.81 -4.30 -29.34
N THR A 559 -6.59 -5.38 -29.28
CA THR A 559 -8.03 -5.28 -28.92
C THR A 559 -8.21 -5.79 -27.50
N ALA A 560 -8.50 -4.91 -26.55
CA ALA A 560 -8.72 -5.33 -25.17
C ALA A 560 -9.96 -6.24 -25.11
N ALA A 561 -9.88 -7.43 -24.50
CA ALA A 561 -10.93 -8.45 -24.52
C ALA A 561 -12.33 -7.92 -24.12
N TRP A 562 -12.39 -6.91 -23.25
CA TRP A 562 -13.64 -6.26 -22.85
C TRP A 562 -14.35 -5.53 -24.00
N GLN A 563 -13.61 -5.03 -25.00
CA GLN A 563 -14.18 -4.42 -26.21
C GLN A 563 -14.88 -5.46 -27.09
N GLN A 564 -14.41 -6.71 -27.09
CA GLN A 564 -15.06 -7.79 -27.82
C GLN A 564 -16.38 -8.18 -27.16
N VAL A 565 -16.40 -8.26 -25.83
CA VAL A 565 -17.63 -8.49 -25.05
C VAL A 565 -18.60 -7.33 -25.26
N GLN A 566 -18.13 -6.09 -25.20
CA GLN A 566 -18.98 -4.91 -25.44
C GLN A 566 -19.58 -4.92 -26.86
N ARG A 567 -18.79 -5.20 -27.89
CA ARG A 567 -19.29 -5.33 -29.27
C ARG A 567 -20.25 -6.51 -29.43
N ALA A 568 -20.01 -7.62 -28.73
CA ALA A 568 -20.90 -8.78 -28.73
C ALA A 568 -22.24 -8.43 -28.08
N PHE A 569 -22.23 -7.73 -26.95
CA PHE A 569 -23.43 -7.19 -26.32
C PHE A 569 -24.19 -6.22 -27.23
N GLU A 570 -23.51 -5.29 -27.90
CA GLU A 570 -24.16 -4.36 -28.83
C GLU A 570 -24.85 -5.05 -30.01
N LYS A 571 -24.35 -6.21 -30.45
CA LYS A 571 -24.96 -7.02 -31.50
C LYS A 571 -26.26 -7.71 -31.08
N GLU A 572 -26.44 -7.93 -29.78
CA GLU A 572 -27.70 -8.46 -29.22
C GLU A 572 -28.85 -7.44 -29.28
N LYS A 573 -28.55 -6.15 -29.54
CA LYS A 573 -29.54 -5.06 -29.70
C LYS A 573 -30.52 -4.92 -28.53
N ASN A 574 -30.12 -5.34 -27.33
CA ASN A 574 -30.92 -5.23 -26.11
C ASN A 574 -30.84 -3.83 -25.45
N HIS A 575 -30.07 -2.92 -26.02
CA HIS A 575 -29.87 -1.55 -25.52
C HIS A 575 -30.60 -0.49 -26.35
N GLN A 576 -31.01 0.59 -25.69
CA GLN A 576 -31.61 1.77 -26.31
C GLN A 576 -30.53 2.63 -26.97
N LYS A 577 -30.86 3.19 -28.15
CA LYS A 577 -30.02 4.19 -28.82
C LYS A 577 -30.47 5.60 -28.50
N THR A 578 -29.53 6.53 -28.45
CA THR A 578 -29.82 7.96 -28.30
C THR A 578 -30.50 8.52 -29.56
N GLY A 579 -31.09 9.72 -29.47
CA GLY A 579 -31.69 10.40 -30.62
C GLY A 579 -30.71 10.65 -31.78
N LYS A 580 -29.40 10.68 -31.49
CA LYS A 580 -28.29 10.76 -32.47
C LYS A 580 -27.78 9.39 -32.95
N GLN A 581 -28.54 8.31 -32.72
CA GLN A 581 -28.20 6.92 -33.08
C GLN A 581 -26.93 6.35 -32.41
N LEU A 582 -26.49 6.93 -31.28
CA LEU A 582 -25.37 6.41 -30.49
C LEU A 582 -25.84 5.35 -29.49
N ASN A 583 -24.96 4.42 -29.11
CA ASN A 583 -25.32 3.33 -28.18
C ASN A 583 -25.15 3.68 -26.70
N ILE A 584 -24.40 4.74 -26.37
CA ILE A 584 -24.00 5.08 -25.00
C ILE A 584 -24.70 6.37 -24.57
N TRP A 585 -25.35 6.30 -23.41
CA TRP A 585 -25.99 7.43 -22.75
C TRP A 585 -25.06 8.07 -21.73
N THR A 586 -25.20 9.38 -21.53
CA THR A 586 -24.50 10.13 -20.49
C THR A 586 -25.50 10.68 -19.48
N TYR A 587 -25.26 10.40 -18.21
CA TYR A 587 -26.07 10.85 -17.07
C TYR A 587 -25.19 11.67 -16.12
N ASP A 588 -25.78 12.67 -15.49
CA ASP A 588 -25.17 13.41 -14.39
C ASP A 588 -25.47 12.69 -13.07
N VAL A 589 -24.41 12.39 -12.33
CA VAL A 589 -24.45 11.90 -10.95
C VAL A 589 -24.39 13.11 -10.04
N ILE A 590 -25.52 13.47 -9.43
CA ILE A 590 -25.66 14.61 -8.52
C ILE A 590 -25.30 14.14 -7.12
N GLY A 591 -24.10 14.51 -6.68
CA GLY A 591 -23.64 14.35 -5.31
C GLY A 591 -23.85 15.62 -4.47
N PRO A 592 -23.72 15.55 -3.13
CA PRO A 592 -23.93 16.69 -2.24
C PRO A 592 -22.97 17.89 -2.46
N ARG A 593 -21.83 17.66 -3.13
CA ARG A 593 -20.78 18.68 -3.34
C ARG A 593 -20.29 18.79 -4.79
N LYS A 594 -20.60 17.83 -5.66
CA LYS A 594 -20.10 17.78 -7.05
C LYS A 594 -21.03 16.96 -7.94
N THR A 595 -21.19 17.40 -9.18
CA THR A 595 -21.85 16.64 -10.25
C THR A 595 -20.80 16.00 -11.15
N THR A 596 -20.90 14.69 -11.40
CA THR A 596 -19.96 13.95 -12.28
C THR A 596 -20.71 13.18 -13.35
N GLN A 597 -20.14 13.03 -14.54
CA GLN A 597 -20.80 12.30 -15.63
C GLN A 597 -20.53 10.80 -15.56
N LEU A 598 -21.60 10.02 -15.73
CA LEU A 598 -21.58 8.57 -15.84
C LEU A 598 -22.06 8.16 -17.24
N ARG A 599 -21.35 7.20 -17.85
CA ARG A 599 -21.67 6.70 -19.19
C ARG A 599 -22.11 5.25 -19.12
N GLY A 600 -23.19 4.92 -19.82
CA GLY A 600 -23.75 3.57 -19.77
C GLY A 600 -24.73 3.25 -20.88
N TYR A 601 -25.09 1.97 -20.97
CA TYR A 601 -26.12 1.45 -21.87
C TYR A 601 -27.43 1.33 -21.11
N LEU A 602 -28.50 1.91 -21.63
CA LEU A 602 -29.86 1.69 -21.12
C LEU A 602 -30.44 0.45 -21.79
N LEU A 603 -31.05 -0.44 -21.03
CA LEU A 603 -31.72 -1.61 -21.59
C LEU A 603 -33.12 -1.27 -22.12
N LEU A 604 -33.56 -2.02 -23.13
CA LEU A 604 -34.93 -1.93 -23.66
C LEU A 604 -35.96 -2.49 -22.68
N ASP A 605 -35.63 -3.59 -22.01
CA ASP A 605 -36.49 -4.25 -21.03
C ASP A 605 -35.73 -4.49 -19.72
N PRO A 606 -36.13 -3.88 -18.59
CA PRO A 606 -35.51 -4.11 -17.29
C PRO A 606 -35.64 -5.56 -16.80
N LYS A 607 -36.63 -6.32 -17.29
CA LYS A 607 -36.85 -7.74 -16.91
C LYS A 607 -35.75 -8.67 -17.39
N LEU A 608 -34.87 -8.20 -18.29
CA LEU A 608 -33.66 -8.91 -18.67
C LEU A 608 -32.72 -9.11 -17.47
N LEU A 609 -32.70 -8.17 -16.53
CA LEU A 609 -31.79 -8.20 -15.37
C LEU A 609 -32.51 -8.33 -14.03
N PHE A 610 -33.72 -7.78 -13.90
CA PHE A 610 -34.44 -7.70 -12.63
C PHE A 610 -35.69 -8.58 -12.64
N ALA A 611 -35.86 -9.42 -11.62
CA ALA A 611 -37.11 -10.16 -11.40
C ALA A 611 -38.22 -9.23 -10.86
N GLU A 612 -37.84 -8.34 -9.95
CA GLU A 612 -38.63 -7.20 -9.45
C GLU A 612 -37.82 -5.93 -9.66
N GLN A 613 -38.46 -4.90 -10.21
CA GLN A 613 -37.75 -3.68 -10.62
C GLN A 613 -37.37 -2.82 -9.40
N PRO A 614 -36.08 -2.52 -9.18
CA PRO A 614 -35.66 -1.62 -8.11
C PRO A 614 -36.06 -0.17 -8.40
N MET A 615 -36.20 0.66 -7.36
CA MET A 615 -36.44 2.10 -7.51
C MET A 615 -35.32 2.77 -8.33
N ASN A 616 -35.66 3.82 -9.08
CA ASN A 616 -34.67 4.62 -9.80
C ASN A 616 -33.67 5.28 -8.84
N ASN A 617 -32.41 5.36 -9.26
CA ASN A 617 -31.37 6.03 -8.51
C ASN A 617 -31.67 7.54 -8.42
N PRO A 618 -31.96 8.09 -7.22
CA PRO A 618 -32.31 9.50 -7.08
C PRO A 618 -31.16 10.46 -7.41
N SER A 619 -29.92 9.96 -7.41
CA SER A 619 -28.72 10.74 -7.71
C SER A 619 -28.40 10.79 -9.19
N LEU A 620 -29.12 10.09 -10.07
CA LEU A 620 -28.88 10.13 -11.52
C LEU A 620 -29.92 10.99 -12.23
N ARG A 621 -29.46 11.96 -13.02
CA ARG A 621 -30.31 12.73 -13.94
C ARG A 621 -29.79 12.65 -15.35
N ARG A 622 -30.71 12.48 -16.30
CA ARG A 622 -30.37 12.45 -17.71
C ARG A 622 -29.89 13.84 -18.14
N VAL A 623 -28.76 13.90 -18.85
CA VAL A 623 -28.32 15.15 -19.47
C VAL A 623 -29.27 15.45 -20.63
N THR A 624 -30.17 16.42 -20.46
CA THR A 624 -31.01 16.93 -21.56
C THR A 624 -30.12 17.72 -22.52
N GLU A 625 -29.91 17.20 -23.73
CA GLU A 625 -29.38 18.01 -24.83
C GLU A 625 -30.41 19.11 -25.14
N GLY A 626 -30.03 20.37 -24.91
CA GLY A 626 -30.84 21.52 -25.26
C GLY A 626 -31.24 21.47 -26.74
N ALA A 627 -32.52 21.78 -26.99
CA ALA A 627 -33.02 22.07 -28.32
C ALA A 627 -32.14 23.16 -28.96
N ALA A 628 -31.66 22.89 -30.16
CA ALA A 628 -31.07 23.92 -31.00
C ALA A 628 -32.19 24.88 -31.43
N GLU A 629 -32.00 26.17 -31.15
CA GLU A 629 -32.52 27.25 -32.01
C GLU A 629 -31.78 27.24 -33.36
#